data_AF-A0A5E4BBG9-F1
#
_entry.id   AF-A0A5E4BBG9-F1
#
_cell.length_a   1.000
_cell.length_b   1.000
_cell.length_c   1.000
_cell.angle_alpha   90.00
_cell.angle_beta   90.00
_cell.angle_gamma   90.00
#
_symmetry.space_group_name_H-M   'P 1'
#
loop_
_entity.id
_entity.type
_entity.pdbx_description
1 polymer ?
#
loop_
_entity_poly.entity_id
_entity_poly.type
_entity_poly.pdbx_seq_one_letter_code
_entity_poly.pdbx_strand_id
1 'polypeptide(L)'
;MRPLLLGNVLEKLRPLDQKLKYQIDKLVKTAVTGSLSENDPLRFKPHPSNMISKLSSEDEEEDETEDGQSEASGKKATKGVSKKYVPPRLVPVHYDETEAEREKKRLERAKRRALSSSVIRELKEQYSDAPEEIRDARHPHVTRQSQEDQHRINYEESMMVRLSVSKRERGRRKRANVMSSQLHSLTHFSDISALTGGTAHLDEDQNPVKKRKKIPKKGRKKKGFRRRR
;
A
#
# COMPACT_ATOMS: atom_id res chain seq x y z
N MET A 1 57.01 28.50 -34.20
CA MET A 1 55.85 27.60 -34.02
C MET A 1 55.66 27.02 -32.60
N ARG A 2 56.53 27.28 -31.61
CA ARG A 2 56.39 26.73 -30.24
C ARG A 2 55.44 27.45 -29.25
N PRO A 3 55.09 28.76 -29.37
CA PRO A 3 54.27 29.42 -28.34
C PRO A 3 52.78 29.03 -28.40
N LEU A 4 52.26 28.67 -29.58
CA LEU A 4 50.86 28.25 -29.75
C LEU A 4 50.56 26.90 -29.08
N LEU A 5 51.56 26.00 -29.03
CA LEU A 5 51.42 24.70 -28.37
C LEU A 5 51.25 24.85 -26.85
N LEU A 6 51.99 25.76 -26.21
CA LEU A 6 51.91 25.97 -24.77
C LEU A 6 50.55 26.55 -24.36
N GLY A 7 50.02 27.52 -25.14
CA GLY A 7 48.69 28.08 -24.92
C GLY A 7 47.59 27.01 -24.98
N ASN A 8 47.61 26.17 -26.03
CA ASN A 8 46.64 25.08 -26.22
C ASN A 8 46.68 24.06 -25.09
N VAL A 9 47.87 23.68 -24.60
CA VAL A 9 48.00 22.76 -23.47
C VAL A 9 47.40 23.36 -22.20
N LEU A 10 47.68 24.63 -21.90
CA LEU A 10 47.10 25.33 -20.76
C LEU A 10 45.58 25.47 -20.88
N GLU A 11 45.04 25.71 -22.08
CA GLU A 11 43.58 25.73 -22.31
C GLU A 11 42.93 24.38 -21.95
N LYS A 12 43.58 23.26 -22.29
CA LYS A 12 43.08 21.92 -21.98
C LYS A 12 43.21 21.57 -20.50
N LEU A 13 44.12 22.21 -19.76
CA LEU A 13 44.30 22.00 -18.32
C LEU A 13 43.36 22.86 -17.45
N ARG A 14 42.82 23.98 -17.95
CA ARG A 14 41.90 24.86 -17.17
C ARG A 14 40.73 24.13 -16.50
N PRO A 15 40.02 23.18 -17.14
CA PRO A 15 38.90 22.48 -16.48
C PRO A 15 39.34 21.58 -15.32
N LEU A 16 40.58 21.07 -15.35
CA LEU A 16 41.15 20.29 -14.25
C LEU A 16 41.54 21.21 -13.09
N ASP A 17 42.18 22.34 -13.38
CA ASP A 17 42.50 23.36 -12.38
C ASP A 17 41.24 23.88 -11.67
N GLN A 18 40.15 24.11 -12.40
CA GLN A 18 38.88 24.54 -11.80
C GLN A 18 38.30 23.52 -10.81
N LYS A 19 38.42 22.22 -11.10
CA LYS A 19 37.96 21.14 -10.20
C LYS A 19 38.86 20.98 -8.96
N LEU A 20 40.16 21.16 -9.14
CA LEU A 20 41.16 21.00 -8.07
C LEU A 20 41.31 22.25 -7.20
N LYS A 21 40.99 23.43 -7.73
CA LYS A 21 41.10 24.72 -7.03
C LYS A 21 40.47 24.67 -5.65
N TYR A 22 39.26 24.11 -5.53
CA TYR A 22 38.58 24.02 -4.24
C TYR A 22 39.33 23.13 -3.23
N GLN A 23 39.87 22.00 -3.67
CA GLN A 23 40.60 21.07 -2.80
C GLN A 23 41.93 21.66 -2.35
N ILE A 24 42.62 22.34 -3.27
CA ILE A 24 43.87 23.06 -3.01
C ILE A 24 43.61 24.21 -2.04
N ASP A 25 42.65 25.10 -2.35
CA ASP A 25 42.27 26.23 -1.50
C ASP A 25 41.82 25.75 -0.12
N LYS A 26 41.09 24.63 -0.03
CA LYS A 26 40.70 24.02 1.24
C LYS A 26 41.90 23.54 2.04
N LEU A 27 42.82 22.79 1.45
CA LEU A 27 44.02 22.28 2.12
C LEU A 27 44.94 23.42 2.58
N VAL A 28 45.16 24.42 1.72
CA VAL A 28 45.94 25.62 2.04
C VAL A 28 45.29 26.40 3.18
N LYS A 29 43.97 26.65 3.12
CA LYS A 29 43.25 27.31 4.21
C LYS A 29 43.36 26.51 5.51
N THR A 30 43.14 25.20 5.49
CA THR A 30 43.27 24.37 6.71
C THR A 30 44.68 24.37 7.29
N ALA A 31 45.72 24.41 6.45
CA ALA A 31 47.10 24.47 6.91
C ALA A 31 47.45 25.84 7.52
N VAL A 32 46.87 26.92 7.00
CA VAL A 32 47.12 28.30 7.49
C VAL A 32 46.27 28.64 8.72
N THR A 33 44.99 28.28 8.74
CA THR A 33 44.04 28.69 9.79
C THR A 33 43.75 27.60 10.82
N GLY A 34 44.31 26.39 10.66
CA GLY A 34 44.13 25.26 11.58
C GLY A 34 42.68 24.76 11.72
N SER A 35 41.75 25.29 10.93
CA SER A 35 40.31 25.02 11.03
C SER A 35 39.66 24.93 9.65
N LEU A 36 38.65 24.06 9.53
CA LEU A 36 37.84 23.94 8.31
C LEU A 36 36.91 25.16 8.21
N SER A 37 36.95 25.89 7.10
CA SER A 37 36.12 27.08 6.87
C SER A 37 34.63 26.79 7.06
N GLU A 38 33.89 27.74 7.65
CA GLU A 38 32.47 27.55 7.97
C GLU A 38 31.55 27.33 6.75
N ASN A 39 31.99 27.80 5.58
CA ASN A 39 31.24 27.76 4.32
C ASN A 39 31.57 26.55 3.43
N ASP A 40 32.02 25.42 4.00
CA ASP A 40 32.33 24.19 3.24
C ASP A 40 31.07 23.32 3.00
N PRO A 41 30.57 23.17 1.75
CA PRO A 41 29.40 22.35 1.44
C PRO A 41 29.58 20.85 1.74
N LEU A 42 30.81 20.34 1.88
CA LEU A 42 31.13 18.97 2.27
C LEU A 42 31.17 18.75 3.78
N ARG A 43 30.95 19.80 4.59
CA ARG A 43 30.93 19.71 6.06
C ARG A 43 29.68 19.02 6.59
N PHE A 44 28.60 18.98 5.82
CA PHE A 44 27.33 18.33 6.17
C PHE A 44 27.38 16.80 6.02
N LYS A 45 28.38 16.15 6.62
CA LYS A 45 28.39 14.69 6.76
C LYS A 45 27.63 14.33 8.03
N PRO A 46 26.77 13.30 8.01
CA PRO A 46 26.10 12.86 9.23
C PRO A 46 27.14 12.44 10.27
N HIS A 47 27.04 13.01 11.48
CA HIS A 47 27.85 12.64 12.65
C HIS A 47 27.05 11.67 13.52
N PRO A 48 27.20 10.33 13.34
CA PRO A 48 26.40 9.35 14.05
C PRO A 48 26.65 9.33 15.57
N SER A 49 27.80 9.83 16.03
CA SER A 49 28.13 9.98 17.46
C SER A 49 27.18 10.93 18.19
N ASN A 50 26.71 11.99 17.53
CA ASN A 50 25.82 12.99 18.13
C ASN A 50 24.37 12.50 18.29
N MET A 51 24.03 11.36 17.69
CA MET A 51 22.73 10.71 17.86
C MET A 51 22.71 9.73 19.04
N ILE A 52 23.87 9.19 19.41
CA ILE A 52 23.98 8.15 20.45
C ILE A 52 23.80 8.76 21.85
N SER A 53 24.31 9.97 22.09
CA SER A 53 24.17 10.64 23.40
C SER A 53 22.72 11.03 23.73
N LYS A 54 21.93 11.43 22.72
CA LYS A 54 20.50 11.76 22.90
C LYS A 54 19.61 10.55 23.16
N LEU A 55 20.06 9.35 22.79
CA LEU A 55 19.32 8.11 23.07
C LEU A 55 19.66 7.49 24.44
N SER A 56 20.73 7.97 25.09
CA SER A 56 21.18 7.46 26.40
C SER A 56 20.83 8.37 27.57
N SER A 57 20.24 9.55 27.30
CA SER A 57 19.96 10.60 28.30
C SER A 57 18.47 10.75 28.62
N GLU A 58 17.62 9.84 28.13
CA GLU A 58 16.15 9.91 28.31
C GLU A 58 15.63 8.87 29.31
N ASP A 59 16.48 8.40 30.24
CA ASP A 59 16.12 7.33 31.20
C ASP A 59 16.54 7.61 32.65
N GLU A 60 16.64 8.88 33.04
CA GLU A 60 16.77 9.28 34.46
C GLU A 60 15.94 10.56 34.71
N GLU A 61 15.30 10.65 35.90
CA GLU A 61 14.33 11.64 36.41
C GLU A 61 12.84 11.35 36.04
N GLU A 62 11.87 11.13 36.94
CA GLU A 62 11.76 11.22 38.40
C GLU A 62 10.45 10.50 38.82
N ASP A 63 10.51 9.69 39.88
CA ASP A 63 9.38 9.07 40.61
C ASP A 63 8.59 10.16 41.38
N GLU A 64 7.26 10.08 41.43
CA GLU A 64 6.47 10.24 42.69
C GLU A 64 4.94 10.18 42.48
N THR A 65 4.32 9.13 43.06
CA THR A 65 2.95 9.06 43.66
C THR A 65 1.72 9.17 42.71
N GLU A 66 0.61 8.45 42.85
CA GLU A 66 -0.01 7.69 43.95
C GLU A 66 -1.05 6.67 43.38
N ASP A 67 -1.42 5.74 44.24
CA ASP A 67 -2.16 4.48 44.15
C ASP A 67 -3.42 4.29 43.27
N GLY A 68 -3.62 3.02 42.89
CA GLY A 68 -4.89 2.48 42.38
C GLY A 68 -4.85 0.99 42.00
N GLN A 69 -4.72 0.13 43.01
CA GLN A 69 -4.72 -1.34 42.95
C GLN A 69 -5.78 -1.97 42.02
N SER A 70 -5.38 -2.96 41.21
CA SER A 70 -6.06 -4.27 41.23
C SER A 70 -5.15 -5.37 40.64
N GLU A 71 -5.00 -6.39 41.47
CA GLU A 71 -4.06 -7.52 41.39
C GLU A 71 -4.56 -8.69 40.53
N ALA A 72 -3.59 -9.58 40.23
CA ALA A 72 -3.69 -10.96 39.77
C ALA A 72 -4.11 -11.20 38.30
N SER A 73 -3.37 -11.93 37.45
CA SER A 73 -2.25 -12.87 37.58
C SER A 73 -1.74 -13.12 36.14
N GLY A 74 -0.49 -13.35 35.75
CA GLY A 74 0.67 -13.92 36.41
C GLY A 74 1.22 -15.01 35.47
N LYS A 75 2.29 -14.72 34.69
CA LYS A 75 3.56 -15.50 34.63
C LYS A 75 4.44 -15.22 33.40
N LYS A 76 5.70 -14.90 33.74
CA LYS A 76 6.96 -14.93 32.98
C LYS A 76 7.17 -13.84 31.93
N ALA A 77 7.54 -12.66 32.43
CA ALA A 77 8.43 -11.75 31.72
C ALA A 77 9.80 -12.43 31.53
N THR A 78 10.03 -13.01 30.36
CA THR A 78 11.39 -13.29 29.90
C THR A 78 12.04 -11.96 29.53
N LYS A 79 12.89 -11.49 30.44
CA LYS A 79 13.84 -10.38 30.29
C LYS A 79 14.50 -10.43 28.90
N GLY A 80 14.41 -9.35 28.12
CA GLY A 80 15.34 -9.09 27.01
C GLY A 80 14.85 -9.18 25.55
N VAL A 81 13.55 -9.31 25.25
CA VAL A 81 13.07 -9.17 23.86
C VAL A 81 11.98 -8.10 23.83
N SER A 82 12.19 -7.05 23.03
CA SER A 82 11.20 -6.01 22.77
C SER A 82 9.85 -6.66 22.48
N LYS A 83 8.85 -6.38 23.33
CA LYS A 83 7.52 -6.98 23.22
C LYS A 83 6.85 -6.46 21.95
N LYS A 84 7.03 -7.18 20.84
CA LYS A 84 6.36 -6.91 19.57
C LYS A 84 4.84 -6.95 19.83
N TYR A 85 4.15 -5.87 19.51
CA TYR A 85 2.69 -5.83 19.61
C TYR A 85 2.08 -6.97 18.79
N VAL A 86 1.28 -7.80 19.45
CA VAL A 86 0.50 -8.87 18.83
C VAL A 86 -0.97 -8.47 18.94
N PRO A 87 -1.63 -8.13 17.82
CA PRO A 87 -3.06 -7.82 17.87
C PRO A 87 -3.86 -9.03 18.37
N PRO A 88 -4.92 -8.81 19.15
CA PRO A 88 -5.72 -9.88 19.73
C PRO A 88 -6.33 -10.75 18.64
N ARG A 89 -6.40 -12.06 18.90
CA ARG A 89 -7.03 -13.01 17.99
C ARG A 89 -8.54 -12.95 18.23
N LEU A 90 -9.29 -12.46 17.24
CA LEU A 90 -10.75 -12.48 17.28
C LEU A 90 -11.25 -13.93 17.27
N VAL A 91 -12.00 -14.31 18.30
CA VAL A 91 -12.68 -15.61 18.41
C VAL A 91 -14.09 -15.42 17.85
N PRO A 92 -14.66 -16.39 17.10
CA PRO A 92 -16.06 -16.34 16.71
C PRO A 92 -16.95 -16.19 17.93
N VAL A 93 -17.66 -15.07 18.00
CA VAL A 93 -18.71 -14.83 19.00
C VAL A 93 -20.01 -15.35 18.40
N HIS A 94 -20.78 -16.13 19.17
CA HIS A 94 -22.11 -16.53 18.76
C HIS A 94 -23.01 -15.28 18.71
N TYR A 95 -23.66 -15.07 17.56
CA TYR A 95 -24.72 -14.10 17.42
C TYR A 95 -26.05 -14.82 17.56
N ASP A 96 -26.92 -14.35 18.44
CA ASP A 96 -28.28 -14.87 18.65
C ASP A 96 -29.24 -14.39 17.53
N GLU A 97 -28.76 -14.31 16.29
CA GLU A 97 -29.64 -14.10 15.14
C GLU A 97 -30.51 -15.36 15.01
N THR A 98 -31.83 -15.20 15.03
CA THR A 98 -32.75 -16.31 14.78
C THR A 98 -32.51 -16.87 13.37
N GLU A 99 -32.72 -18.18 13.16
CA GLU A 99 -32.55 -18.79 11.84
C GLU A 99 -33.40 -18.07 10.77
N ALA A 100 -34.60 -17.62 11.16
CA ALA A 100 -35.48 -16.83 10.32
C ALA A 100 -34.90 -15.46 9.93
N GLU A 101 -34.24 -14.74 10.84
CA GLU A 101 -33.58 -13.46 10.51
C GLU A 101 -32.40 -13.66 9.58
N ARG A 102 -31.63 -14.73 9.79
CA ARG A 102 -30.51 -15.09 8.91
C ARG A 102 -30.98 -15.40 7.50
N GLU A 103 -32.08 -16.11 7.35
CA GLU A 103 -32.72 -16.38 6.05
C GLU A 103 -33.25 -15.10 5.41
N LYS A 104 -33.95 -14.24 6.17
CA LYS A 104 -34.43 -12.94 5.67
C LYS A 104 -33.28 -12.08 5.14
N LYS A 105 -32.16 -12.01 5.87
CA LYS A 105 -30.95 -11.27 5.47
C LYS A 105 -30.30 -11.87 4.21
N ARG A 106 -30.33 -13.20 4.07
CA ARG A 106 -29.84 -13.91 2.87
C ARG A 106 -30.73 -13.59 1.65
N LEU A 107 -32.05 -13.61 1.83
CA LEU A 107 -33.01 -13.24 0.79
C LEU A 107 -32.90 -11.75 0.42
N GLU A 108 -32.75 -10.86 1.40
CA GLU A 108 -32.58 -9.43 1.14
C GLU A 108 -31.29 -9.17 0.33
N ARG A 109 -30.19 -9.84 0.69
CA ARG A 109 -28.94 -9.77 -0.08
C ARG A 109 -29.12 -10.29 -1.50
N ALA A 110 -29.84 -11.40 -1.67
CA ALA A 110 -30.14 -11.95 -2.99
C ALA A 110 -31.00 -10.97 -3.82
N LYS A 111 -32.02 -10.34 -3.21
CA LYS A 111 -32.83 -9.29 -3.84
C LYS A 111 -31.99 -8.08 -4.25
N ARG A 112 -31.14 -7.56 -3.36
CA ARG A 112 -30.21 -6.45 -3.69
C ARG A 112 -29.28 -6.82 -4.85
N ARG A 113 -28.76 -8.05 -4.87
CA ARG A 113 -27.91 -8.56 -5.95
C ARG A 113 -28.67 -8.65 -7.27
N ALA A 114 -29.88 -9.21 -7.26
CA ALA A 114 -30.75 -9.30 -8.43
C ALA A 114 -31.12 -7.91 -8.98
N LEU A 115 -31.42 -6.94 -8.11
CA LEU A 115 -31.67 -5.55 -8.51
C LEU A 115 -30.42 -4.85 -9.09
N SER A 116 -29.23 -5.22 -8.61
CA SER A 116 -27.96 -4.71 -9.15
C SER A 116 -27.46 -5.44 -10.41
N SER A 117 -28.24 -6.41 -10.91
CA SER A 117 -27.89 -7.16 -12.12
C SER A 117 -27.86 -6.28 -13.36
N SER A 118 -27.06 -6.66 -14.35
CA SER A 118 -26.99 -5.91 -15.61
C SER A 118 -28.34 -5.85 -16.31
N VAL A 119 -29.08 -6.98 -16.33
CA VAL A 119 -30.40 -7.09 -16.98
C VAL A 119 -31.42 -6.17 -16.32
N ILE A 120 -31.57 -6.23 -15.00
CA ILE A 120 -32.57 -5.40 -14.30
C ILE A 120 -32.19 -3.92 -14.38
N ARG A 121 -30.90 -3.61 -14.34
CA ARG A 121 -30.43 -2.24 -14.49
C ARG A 121 -30.72 -1.68 -15.89
N GLU A 122 -30.46 -2.43 -16.95
CA GLU A 122 -30.75 -2.01 -18.32
C GLU A 122 -32.26 -1.83 -18.55
N LEU A 123 -33.09 -2.74 -18.03
CA LEU A 123 -34.55 -2.56 -18.04
C LEU A 123 -34.95 -1.28 -17.30
N LYS A 124 -34.39 -1.03 -16.12
CA LYS A 124 -34.65 0.20 -15.37
C LYS A 124 -34.29 1.44 -16.18
N GLU A 125 -33.15 1.44 -16.86
CA GLU A 125 -32.67 2.55 -17.70
C GLU A 125 -33.62 2.79 -18.89
N GLN A 126 -34.12 1.73 -19.55
CA GLN A 126 -35.06 1.84 -20.68
C GLN A 126 -36.42 2.43 -20.30
N TYR A 127 -36.94 2.09 -19.11
CA TYR A 127 -38.23 2.58 -18.63
C TYR A 127 -38.11 3.86 -17.79
N SER A 128 -36.89 4.34 -17.53
CA SER A 128 -36.67 5.60 -16.80
C SER A 128 -36.42 6.74 -17.78
N ASP A 129 -37.16 7.83 -17.63
CA ASP A 129 -36.88 9.11 -18.33
C ASP A 129 -35.72 9.91 -17.70
N ALA A 130 -35.00 9.31 -16.73
CA ALA A 130 -33.88 9.97 -16.08
C ALA A 130 -32.66 10.02 -17.02
N PRO A 131 -31.96 11.15 -17.14
CA PRO A 131 -30.79 11.25 -18.02
C PRO A 131 -29.63 10.37 -17.53
N GLU A 132 -28.96 9.70 -18.47
CA GLU A 132 -27.73 8.94 -18.20
C GLU A 132 -26.51 9.86 -18.10
N GLU A 133 -25.69 9.69 -17.06
CA GLU A 133 -24.43 10.43 -16.91
C GLU A 133 -23.32 9.77 -17.73
N ILE A 134 -23.16 10.20 -18.99
CA ILE A 134 -22.05 9.78 -19.85
C ILE A 134 -20.81 10.63 -19.52
N ARG A 135 -19.69 9.97 -19.18
CA ARG A 135 -18.39 10.62 -18.93
C ARG A 135 -17.37 10.23 -19.99
N ASP A 136 -16.79 11.21 -20.69
CA ASP A 136 -15.85 11.00 -21.81
C ASP A 136 -14.63 10.12 -21.48
N ALA A 137 -14.13 10.18 -20.23
CA ALA A 137 -12.93 9.46 -19.82
C ALA A 137 -13.19 8.06 -19.23
N ARG A 138 -14.45 7.64 -19.10
CA ARG A 138 -14.82 6.36 -18.46
C ARG A 138 -15.49 5.44 -19.46
N HIS A 139 -15.00 4.21 -19.55
CA HIS A 139 -15.67 3.20 -20.35
C HIS A 139 -17.00 2.80 -19.68
N PRO A 140 -18.15 2.89 -20.37
CA PRO A 140 -19.48 2.70 -19.77
C PRO A 140 -19.68 1.30 -19.16
N HIS A 141 -18.99 0.29 -19.67
CA HIS A 141 -19.13 -1.11 -19.22
C HIS A 141 -18.34 -1.49 -17.95
N VAL A 142 -17.60 -0.57 -17.31
CA VAL A 142 -16.75 -0.89 -16.15
C VAL A 142 -17.41 -0.43 -14.83
N THR A 143 -18.68 -0.75 -14.66
CA THR A 143 -19.53 -0.08 -13.65
C THR A 143 -19.17 -0.44 -12.22
N ARG A 144 -18.85 -1.71 -11.94
CA ARG A 144 -18.42 -2.13 -10.61
C ARG A 144 -17.07 -1.52 -10.18
N GLN A 145 -16.09 -1.48 -11.08
CA GLN A 145 -14.79 -0.88 -10.74
C GLN A 145 -14.90 0.64 -10.67
N SER A 146 -15.74 1.25 -11.52
CA SER A 146 -16.07 2.67 -11.43
C SER A 146 -16.64 3.03 -10.06
N GLN A 147 -17.52 2.19 -9.49
CA GLN A 147 -18.05 2.38 -8.14
C GLN A 147 -16.95 2.27 -7.07
N GLU A 148 -16.08 1.26 -7.15
CA GLU A 148 -14.93 1.11 -6.23
C GLU A 148 -13.99 2.33 -6.30
N ASP A 149 -13.76 2.87 -7.50
CA ASP A 149 -12.93 4.05 -7.71
C ASP A 149 -13.64 5.36 -7.28
N GLN A 150 -14.95 5.50 -7.51
CA GLN A 150 -15.76 6.61 -7.00
C GLN A 150 -15.77 6.63 -5.47
N HIS A 151 -16.00 5.48 -4.84
CA HIS A 151 -15.98 5.38 -3.38
C HIS A 151 -14.62 5.82 -2.80
N ARG A 152 -13.52 5.46 -3.47
CA ARG A 152 -12.20 5.94 -3.07
C ARG A 152 -12.09 7.46 -3.21
N ILE A 153 -12.47 8.02 -4.36
CA ILE A 153 -12.41 9.46 -4.59
C ILE A 153 -13.20 10.19 -3.51
N ASN A 154 -14.44 9.76 -3.23
CA ASN A 154 -15.28 10.36 -2.20
C ASN A 154 -14.64 10.29 -0.81
N TYR A 155 -13.97 9.18 -0.47
CA TYR A 155 -13.24 9.06 0.79
C TYR A 155 -12.03 10.00 0.84
N GLU A 156 -11.23 10.06 -0.23
CA GLU A 156 -10.07 10.94 -0.31
C GLU A 156 -10.47 12.42 -0.25
N GLU A 157 -11.58 12.80 -0.87
CA GLU A 157 -12.13 14.16 -0.85
C GLU A 157 -12.69 14.52 0.52
N SER A 158 -13.50 13.65 1.13
CA SER A 158 -14.08 13.91 2.46
C SER A 158 -13.01 14.02 3.54
N MET A 159 -12.01 13.14 3.54
CA MET A 159 -10.92 13.17 4.51
C MET A 159 -9.73 14.03 4.09
N MET A 160 -9.76 14.59 2.87
CA MET A 160 -8.67 15.37 2.26
C MET A 160 -7.30 14.66 2.30
N VAL A 161 -7.28 13.32 2.19
CA VAL A 161 -6.07 12.50 2.29
C VAL A 161 -6.03 11.48 1.15
N ARG A 162 -4.92 11.45 0.40
CA ARG A 162 -4.71 10.45 -0.67
C ARG A 162 -4.37 9.08 -0.11
N LEU A 163 -5.05 8.04 -0.60
CA LEU A 163 -4.76 6.66 -0.23
C LEU A 163 -3.67 6.04 -1.12
N SER A 164 -2.61 5.55 -0.50
CA SER A 164 -1.57 4.81 -1.22
C SER A 164 -2.09 3.45 -1.72
N VAL A 165 -1.63 3.01 -2.89
CA VAL A 165 -2.02 1.72 -3.50
C VAL A 165 -0.92 0.69 -3.44
N SER A 166 -1.28 -0.54 -3.08
CA SER A 166 -0.32 -1.65 -3.14
C SER A 166 -0.03 -2.05 -4.59
N LYS A 167 1.18 -2.58 -4.86
CA LYS A 167 1.54 -3.10 -6.19
C LYS A 167 0.58 -4.20 -6.67
N ARG A 168 0.11 -5.05 -5.75
CA ARG A 168 -0.84 -6.14 -6.04
C ARG A 168 -2.18 -5.60 -6.52
N GLU A 169 -2.69 -4.59 -5.84
CA GLU A 169 -3.95 -3.94 -6.16
C GLU A 169 -3.86 -3.16 -7.48
N ARG A 170 -2.76 -2.43 -7.69
CA ARG A 170 -2.46 -1.79 -8.98
C ARG A 170 -2.47 -2.79 -10.13
N GLY A 171 -1.90 -3.99 -9.93
CA GLY A 171 -1.96 -5.08 -10.91
C GLY A 171 -3.34 -5.71 -11.08
N ARG A 172 -4.19 -5.73 -10.05
CA ARG A 172 -5.60 -6.14 -10.17
C ARG A 172 -6.37 -5.15 -11.04
N ARG A 173 -6.25 -3.85 -10.77
CA ARG A 173 -6.87 -2.77 -11.56
C ARG A 173 -6.44 -2.80 -13.02
N LYS A 174 -5.14 -2.93 -13.30
CA LYS A 174 -4.66 -3.04 -14.68
C LYS A 174 -5.32 -4.17 -15.46
N ARG A 175 -5.48 -5.35 -14.84
CA ARG A 175 -6.17 -6.49 -15.47
C ARG A 175 -7.66 -6.26 -15.63
N ALA A 176 -8.25 -5.58 -14.66
CA ALA A 176 -9.67 -5.26 -14.64
C ALA A 176 -10.03 -4.18 -15.68
N ASN A 177 -9.06 -3.34 -16.08
CA ASN A 177 -9.18 -2.38 -17.19
C ASN A 177 -8.97 -3.01 -18.58
N VAL A 178 -8.59 -4.29 -18.68
CA VAL A 178 -8.46 -4.99 -19.97
C VAL A 178 -9.85 -5.35 -20.50
N MET A 179 -10.06 -5.15 -21.80
CA MET A 179 -11.31 -5.39 -22.57
C MET A 179 -12.09 -6.66 -22.19
N SER A 180 -11.43 -7.71 -21.70
CA SER A 180 -12.08 -8.91 -21.14
C SER A 180 -13.13 -8.62 -20.04
N SER A 181 -12.97 -7.55 -19.27
CA SER A 181 -13.94 -7.19 -18.22
C SER A 181 -15.21 -6.57 -18.78
N GLN A 182 -15.15 -5.96 -19.96
CA GLN A 182 -16.30 -5.37 -20.65
C GLN A 182 -17.22 -6.45 -21.22
N LEU A 183 -16.63 -7.54 -21.71
CA LEU A 183 -17.39 -8.70 -22.17
C LEU A 183 -18.08 -9.46 -21.03
N HIS A 184 -17.65 -9.25 -19.78
CA HIS A 184 -18.29 -9.89 -18.63
C HIS A 184 -19.69 -9.33 -18.36
N SER A 185 -19.97 -8.05 -18.65
CA SER A 185 -21.35 -7.53 -18.52
C SER A 185 -22.29 -8.10 -19.58
N LEU A 186 -21.79 -8.41 -20.78
CA LEU A 186 -22.59 -9.01 -21.86
C LEU A 186 -22.88 -10.50 -21.63
N THR A 187 -21.98 -11.21 -20.95
CA THR A 187 -22.09 -12.68 -20.75
C THR A 187 -22.65 -13.06 -19.38
N HIS A 188 -22.70 -12.13 -18.42
CA HIS A 188 -23.17 -12.41 -17.06
C HIS A 188 -24.63 -12.01 -16.85
N PHE A 189 -25.53 -12.96 -17.12
CA PHE A 189 -26.92 -12.92 -16.67
C PHE A 189 -26.96 -13.48 -15.25
N SER A 190 -26.98 -12.60 -14.25
CA SER A 190 -27.08 -13.03 -12.86
C SER A 190 -28.47 -13.59 -12.56
N ASP A 191 -28.57 -14.46 -11.55
CA ASP A 191 -29.85 -15.02 -11.11
C ASP A 191 -30.81 -13.92 -10.60
N ILE A 192 -32.00 -13.84 -11.24
CA ILE A 192 -33.09 -12.91 -10.91
C ILE A 192 -34.21 -13.63 -10.13
N SER A 193 -34.07 -14.95 -9.87
CA SER A 193 -35.10 -15.77 -9.20
C SER A 193 -35.57 -15.20 -7.86
N ALA A 194 -34.67 -14.53 -7.13
CA ALA A 194 -34.98 -13.84 -5.88
C ALA A 194 -36.00 -12.69 -6.01
N LEU A 195 -36.19 -12.14 -7.21
CA LEU A 195 -37.15 -11.08 -7.53
C LEU A 195 -38.44 -11.63 -8.16
N THR A 196 -38.33 -12.68 -8.97
CA THR A 196 -39.48 -13.31 -9.68
C THR A 196 -40.21 -14.37 -8.86
N GLY A 197 -39.81 -14.60 -7.60
CA GLY A 197 -40.43 -15.59 -6.73
C GLY A 197 -40.02 -17.04 -7.02
N GLY A 198 -39.04 -17.24 -7.91
CA GLY A 198 -38.38 -18.53 -8.08
C GLY A 198 -37.55 -18.88 -6.85
N THR A 199 -37.30 -20.17 -6.61
CA THR A 199 -36.36 -20.60 -5.56
C THR A 199 -35.00 -19.98 -5.85
N ALA A 200 -34.58 -19.00 -5.06
CA ALA A 200 -33.27 -18.38 -5.24
C ALA A 200 -32.21 -19.48 -5.18
N HIS A 201 -31.34 -19.57 -6.18
CA HIS A 201 -30.23 -20.52 -6.16
C HIS A 201 -29.16 -19.98 -5.21
N LEU A 202 -29.44 -20.10 -3.91
CA LEU A 202 -28.68 -19.46 -2.84
C LEU A 202 -27.28 -20.07 -2.66
N ASP A 203 -26.96 -21.16 -3.36
CA ASP A 203 -25.73 -21.96 -3.17
C ASP A 203 -24.59 -21.58 -4.12
N GLU A 204 -24.79 -20.64 -5.04
CA GLU A 204 -23.72 -20.13 -5.91
C GLU A 204 -23.24 -18.73 -5.49
N ASP A 205 -22.60 -18.71 -4.31
CA ASP A 205 -21.44 -17.86 -4.18
C ASP A 205 -20.39 -18.36 -5.19
N GLN A 206 -20.43 -17.78 -6.40
CA GLN A 206 -19.48 -17.94 -7.54
C GLN A 206 -18.01 -17.62 -7.18
N ASN A 207 -17.69 -17.56 -5.90
CA ASN A 207 -16.34 -17.68 -5.42
C ASN A 207 -16.25 -19.05 -4.75
N PRO A 208 -15.99 -20.14 -5.52
CA PRO A 208 -15.69 -21.42 -4.88
C PRO A 208 -14.59 -21.11 -3.89
N VAL A 209 -14.87 -21.32 -2.60
CA VAL A 209 -13.86 -21.19 -1.54
C VAL A 209 -12.75 -22.10 -1.97
N LYS A 210 -11.73 -21.54 -2.62
CA LYS A 210 -10.62 -22.30 -3.16
C LYS A 210 -9.96 -22.88 -1.93
N LYS A 211 -10.32 -24.11 -1.56
CA LYS A 211 -9.67 -24.89 -0.52
C LYS A 211 -8.19 -24.73 -0.84
N ARG A 212 -7.46 -23.97 -0.02
CA ARG A 212 -6.05 -23.69 -0.24
C ARG A 212 -5.40 -25.06 -0.34
N LYS A 213 -5.08 -25.52 -1.56
CA LYS A 213 -4.33 -26.75 -1.75
C LYS A 213 -3.08 -26.55 -0.91
N LYS A 214 -2.89 -27.35 0.15
CA LYS A 214 -1.66 -27.36 0.94
C LYS A 214 -0.55 -27.66 -0.06
N ILE A 215 0.19 -26.64 -0.47
CA ILE A 215 1.34 -26.83 -1.35
C ILE A 215 2.30 -27.72 -0.54
N PRO A 216 2.58 -28.96 -0.96
CA PRO A 216 3.57 -29.76 -0.26
C PRO A 216 4.87 -28.97 -0.31
N LYS A 217 5.50 -28.75 0.86
CA LYS A 217 6.82 -28.11 0.94
C LYS A 217 7.81 -29.02 0.22
N LYS A 218 7.96 -28.87 -1.09
CA LYS A 218 9.01 -29.54 -1.87
C LYS A 218 10.32 -28.99 -1.32
N GLY A 219 11.10 -29.85 -0.66
CA GLY A 219 12.34 -29.49 -0.01
C GLY A 219 13.20 -28.62 -0.93
N ARG A 220 13.63 -27.46 -0.42
CA ARG A 220 14.54 -26.56 -1.14
C ARG A 220 15.82 -27.33 -1.44
N LYS A 221 15.95 -27.91 -2.64
CA LYS A 221 17.25 -28.36 -3.12
C LYS A 221 18.13 -27.11 -3.21
N LYS A 222 19.19 -27.07 -2.39
CA LYS A 222 20.21 -26.02 -2.43
C LYS A 222 20.74 -25.97 -3.86
N LYS A 223 20.39 -24.93 -4.60
CA LYS A 223 20.97 -24.64 -5.92
C LYS A 223 22.41 -24.25 -5.65
N GLY A 224 23.34 -25.20 -5.83
CA GLY A 224 24.76 -24.94 -5.72
C GLY A 224 25.15 -23.87 -6.73
N PHE A 225 25.69 -22.75 -6.26
CA PHE A 225 26.35 -21.77 -7.11
C PHE A 225 27.56 -22.43 -7.73
N ARG A 226 27.48 -22.79 -9.02
CA ARG A 226 28.67 -23.14 -9.79
C ARG A 226 29.46 -21.86 -10.02
N ARG A 227 30.57 -21.70 -9.27
CA ARG A 227 31.61 -20.72 -9.60
C ARG A 227 32.15 -21.08 -10.99
N ARG A 228 32.01 -20.16 -11.94
CA ARG A 228 32.77 -20.22 -13.20
C ARG A 228 34.21 -19.83 -12.86
N ARG A 229 35.15 -20.71 -13.23
CA ARG A 229 36.56 -20.35 -13.43
C ARG A 229 36.67 -19.48 -14.67
#